data_AF-A0A812Z867-F1
#
_entry.id   AF-A0A812Z867-F1
#
_cell.length_a   1.000
_cell.length_b   1.000
_cell.length_c   1.000
_cell.angle_alpha   90.00
_cell.angle_beta   90.00
_cell.angle_gamma   90.00
#
_symmetry.space_group_name_H-M   'P 1'
#
loop_
_entity.id
_entity.type
_entity.pdbx_description
1 polymer ?
#
loop_
_entity_poly.entity_id
_entity_poly.type
_entity_poly.pdbx_seq_one_letter_code
_entity_poly.pdbx_strand_id
1 'polypeptide(L)'
;MSLTVEKKLVISSGSTTCVPLQKEVDGLAFVCLEKWNRSLVKVFTGSALDLRQGRSKGSIDTPVYQKLVEARQNKANELLQEAITTEQEEKNDQGPKTRKVKPVRATSTHALILPTKLTVDIDGHQCTMLLEGIGTMTIWLEFTEDNMNWFRDQVCGEETKPRRKRKARAAARGENPADQEDDEEEDE
;
A
#
# COMPACT_ATOMS: atom_id res chain seq x y z
N MET A 1 7.22 -3.56 -39.34
CA MET A 1 7.04 -3.70 -37.88
C MET A 1 6.04 -4.82 -37.65
N SER A 2 6.44 -5.88 -36.94
CA SER A 2 5.55 -6.99 -36.60
C SER A 2 4.83 -6.70 -35.29
N LEU A 3 3.52 -6.91 -35.25
CA LEU A 3 2.75 -6.86 -34.00
C LEU A 3 2.90 -8.19 -33.26
N THR A 4 3.02 -8.13 -31.93
CA THR A 4 3.01 -9.30 -31.05
C THR A 4 1.77 -9.27 -30.16
N VAL A 5 1.23 -10.44 -29.86
CA VAL A 5 0.10 -10.63 -28.95
C VAL A 5 0.60 -11.38 -27.73
N GLU A 6 0.36 -10.83 -26.55
CA GLU A 6 0.81 -11.39 -25.27
C GLU A 6 -0.38 -11.65 -24.36
N LYS A 7 -0.34 -12.77 -23.63
CA LYS A 7 -1.29 -13.04 -22.54
C LYS A 7 -0.86 -12.24 -21.32
N LYS A 8 -1.80 -11.50 -20.71
CA LYS A 8 -1.57 -10.75 -19.47
C LYS A 8 -2.62 -11.12 -18.45
N LEU A 9 -2.22 -11.10 -17.18
CA LEU A 9 -3.13 -11.29 -16.06
C LEU A 9 -3.92 -10.01 -15.84
N VAL A 10 -5.17 -10.17 -15.38
CA VAL A 10 -6.12 -9.07 -15.23
C VAL A 10 -6.63 -9.08 -13.80
N ILE A 11 -6.70 -7.91 -13.18
CA ILE A 11 -7.36 -7.72 -11.89
C ILE A 11 -8.76 -7.20 -12.17
N SER A 12 -9.78 -7.91 -11.71
CA SER A 12 -11.18 -7.54 -11.87
C SER A 12 -11.88 -7.38 -10.52
N SER A 13 -12.62 -6.29 -10.38
CA SER A 13 -13.48 -6.01 -9.24
C SER A 13 -14.83 -5.48 -9.76
N GLY A 14 -15.85 -6.34 -9.74
CA GLY A 14 -17.15 -6.06 -10.34
C GLY A 14 -17.03 -5.74 -11.85
N SER A 15 -17.51 -4.57 -12.26
CA SER A 15 -17.43 -4.11 -13.66
C SER A 15 -16.12 -3.39 -14.01
N THR A 16 -15.18 -3.26 -13.07
CA THR A 16 -13.90 -2.57 -13.30
C THR A 16 -12.78 -3.58 -13.45
N THR A 17 -11.98 -3.43 -14.49
CA THR A 17 -10.81 -4.26 -14.77
C THR A 17 -9.54 -3.41 -14.92
N CYS A 18 -8.41 -3.94 -14.49
CA CYS A 18 -7.10 -3.33 -14.67
C CYS A 18 -6.09 -4.39 -15.11
N VAL A 19 -5.20 -4.00 -16.04
CA VAL A 19 -4.02 -4.78 -16.39
C VAL A 19 -2.82 -4.00 -15.86
N PRO A 20 -2.34 -4.30 -14.64
CA PRO A 20 -1.16 -3.64 -14.11
C PRO A 20 0.08 -4.02 -14.92
N LEU A 21 1.15 -3.24 -14.76
CA LEU A 21 2.45 -3.64 -15.25
C LEU A 21 2.86 -4.95 -14.55
N GLN A 22 3.27 -5.93 -15.34
CA GLN A 22 3.56 -7.28 -14.90
C GLN A 22 4.96 -7.67 -15.33
N LYS A 23 5.59 -8.53 -14.53
CA LYS A 23 6.81 -9.21 -14.91
C LYS A 23 6.91 -10.55 -14.22
N GLU A 24 7.66 -11.45 -14.83
CA GLU A 24 7.97 -12.76 -14.27
C GLU A 24 9.41 -12.74 -13.76
N VAL A 25 9.61 -13.18 -12.51
CA VAL A 25 10.92 -13.30 -11.89
C VAL A 25 10.99 -14.66 -11.20
N ASP A 26 11.92 -15.51 -11.63
CA ASP A 26 12.11 -16.87 -11.11
C ASP A 26 10.83 -17.71 -11.09
N GLY A 27 10.03 -17.65 -12.17
CA GLY A 27 8.77 -18.40 -12.31
C GLY A 27 7.58 -17.86 -11.51
N LEU A 28 7.75 -16.73 -10.81
CA LEU A 28 6.66 -16.04 -10.10
C LEU A 28 6.25 -14.77 -10.84
N ALA A 29 4.94 -14.57 -10.97
CA ALA A 29 4.39 -13.36 -11.56
C ALA A 29 4.32 -12.26 -10.49
N PHE A 30 4.75 -11.04 -10.85
CA PHE A 30 4.67 -9.86 -9.99
C PHE A 30 3.88 -8.76 -10.69
N VAL A 31 3.10 -8.01 -9.91
CA VAL A 31 2.39 -6.82 -10.37
C VAL A 31 2.96 -5.56 -9.74
N CYS A 32 3.05 -4.51 -10.54
CA CYS A 32 3.45 -3.19 -10.09
C CYS A 32 2.26 -2.46 -9.48
N LEU A 33 2.33 -2.17 -8.19
CA LEU A 33 1.42 -1.28 -7.49
C LEU A 33 2.05 0.13 -7.54
N GLU A 34 1.36 1.04 -8.21
CA GLU A 34 1.76 2.44 -8.31
C GLU A 34 0.61 3.33 -7.87
N LYS A 35 0.91 4.27 -6.96
CA LYS A 35 -0.11 5.15 -6.39
C LYS A 35 -0.86 6.03 -7.39
N TRP A 36 -0.25 6.28 -8.55
CA TRP A 36 -0.82 7.15 -9.59
C TRP A 36 -1.54 6.38 -10.70
N ASN A 37 -1.59 5.05 -10.63
CA ASN A 37 -2.29 4.25 -11.64
C ASN A 37 -3.81 4.32 -11.42
N ARG A 38 -4.49 5.15 -12.21
CA ARG A 38 -5.94 5.40 -12.10
C ARG A 38 -6.79 4.12 -12.19
N SER A 39 -6.42 3.21 -13.08
CA SER A 39 -7.17 1.96 -13.28
C SER A 39 -7.01 1.03 -12.08
N LEU A 40 -5.79 0.93 -11.57
CA LEU A 40 -5.48 0.13 -10.40
C LEU A 40 -6.20 0.69 -9.17
N VAL A 41 -6.08 1.99 -8.92
CA VAL A 41 -6.79 2.70 -7.87
C VAL A 41 -8.29 2.43 -7.93
N LYS A 42 -8.91 2.53 -9.11
CA LYS A 42 -10.35 2.30 -9.27
C LYS A 42 -10.75 0.85 -8.97
N VAL A 43 -9.92 -0.12 -9.34
CA VAL A 43 -10.17 -1.54 -9.03
C VAL A 43 -10.09 -1.80 -7.53
N PHE A 44 -9.09 -1.25 -6.84
CA PHE A 44 -8.87 -1.50 -5.41
C PHE A 44 -9.77 -0.67 -4.49
N THR A 45 -10.05 0.58 -4.83
CA THR A 45 -10.84 1.51 -3.99
C THR A 45 -12.31 1.63 -4.44
N GLY A 46 -12.65 1.19 -5.65
CA GLY A 46 -13.94 1.47 -6.27
C GLY A 46 -14.15 2.93 -6.70
N SER A 47 -13.22 3.83 -6.36
CA SER A 47 -13.30 5.27 -6.63
C SER A 47 -12.27 5.70 -7.68
N ALA A 48 -12.60 6.72 -8.46
CA ALA A 48 -11.61 7.32 -9.36
C ALA A 48 -10.56 8.11 -8.58
N LEU A 49 -9.32 8.06 -9.03
CA LEU A 49 -8.22 8.85 -8.49
C LEU A 49 -8.50 10.36 -8.65
N ASP A 50 -8.69 11.06 -7.52
CA ASP A 50 -8.82 12.52 -7.48
C ASP A 50 -7.49 13.15 -7.08
N LEU A 51 -6.88 13.91 -7.99
CA LEU A 51 -5.60 14.59 -7.79
C LEU A 51 -5.76 16.06 -7.38
N ARG A 52 -6.99 16.54 -7.17
CA ARG A 52 -7.22 17.94 -6.80
C ARG A 52 -6.68 18.21 -5.39
N GLN A 53 -6.04 19.36 -5.23
CA GLN A 53 -5.44 19.77 -3.96
C GLN A 53 -6.48 19.71 -2.82
N GLY A 54 -6.14 19.02 -1.73
CA GLY A 54 -7.03 18.84 -0.57
C GLY A 54 -8.07 17.73 -0.70
N ARG A 55 -8.10 16.96 -1.80
CA ARG A 55 -8.91 15.75 -1.94
C ARG A 55 -8.00 14.55 -2.19
N SER A 56 -8.06 13.56 -1.29
CA SER A 56 -7.31 12.30 -1.40
C SER A 56 -8.23 11.10 -1.61
N LYS A 57 -9.41 11.31 -2.23
CA LYS A 57 -10.37 10.23 -2.46
C LYS A 57 -9.89 9.33 -3.60
N GLY A 58 -10.05 8.02 -3.43
CA GLY A 58 -9.58 7.05 -4.40
C GLY A 58 -8.06 7.13 -4.52
N SER A 59 -7.34 6.89 -3.43
CA SER A 59 -5.89 6.74 -3.48
C SER A 59 -5.53 5.43 -2.81
N ILE A 60 -4.58 4.69 -3.39
CA ILE A 60 -4.01 3.52 -2.72
C ILE A 60 -2.86 3.91 -1.77
N ASP A 61 -2.47 5.19 -1.74
CA ASP A 61 -1.49 5.75 -0.79
C ASP A 61 -2.12 5.81 0.61
N THR A 62 -2.18 4.64 1.22
CA THR A 62 -2.87 4.30 2.47
C THR A 62 -1.83 3.90 3.51
N PRO A 63 -2.14 3.97 4.82
CA PRO A 63 -1.28 3.42 5.86
C PRO A 63 -0.79 1.98 5.58
N VAL A 64 -1.63 1.08 5.05
CA VAL A 64 -1.19 -0.27 4.65
C VAL A 64 -0.14 -0.25 3.53
N TYR A 65 -0.28 0.65 2.55
CA TYR A 65 0.70 0.82 1.49
C TYR A 65 2.05 1.30 2.03
N GLN A 66 2.03 2.23 2.98
CA GLN A 66 3.23 2.69 3.66
C GLN A 66 3.87 1.56 4.48
N LYS A 67 3.07 0.74 5.19
CA LYS A 67 3.55 -0.46 5.88
C LYS A 67 4.25 -1.44 4.93
N LEU A 68 3.71 -1.67 3.72
CA LEU A 68 4.37 -2.50 2.70
C LEU A 68 5.73 -1.94 2.29
N VAL A 69 5.81 -0.64 2.01
CA VAL A 69 7.06 0.04 1.65
C VAL A 69 8.09 -0.08 2.78
N GLU A 70 7.67 0.15 4.01
CA GLU A 70 8.52 0.06 5.21
C GLU A 70 8.96 -1.38 5.49
N ALA A 71 8.05 -2.35 5.44
CA ALA A 71 8.35 -3.77 5.65
C ALA A 71 9.40 -4.27 4.65
N ARG A 72 9.26 -3.91 3.37
CA ARG A 72 10.26 -4.20 2.34
C ARG A 72 11.61 -3.55 2.68
N GLN A 73 11.61 -2.28 3.06
CA GLN A 73 12.84 -1.57 3.40
C GLN A 73 13.53 -2.19 4.61
N ASN A 74 12.77 -2.54 5.65
CA ASN A 74 13.29 -3.15 6.87
C ASN A 74 13.88 -4.53 6.58
N LYS A 75 13.19 -5.38 5.82
CA LYS A 75 13.71 -6.69 5.41
C LYS A 75 14.98 -6.58 4.58
N ALA A 76 15.02 -5.62 3.65
CA ALA A 76 16.24 -5.37 2.86
C ALA A 76 17.41 -4.89 3.72
N ASN A 77 17.14 -4.03 4.72
CA ASN A 77 18.18 -3.55 5.64
C ASN A 77 18.71 -4.68 6.52
N GLU A 78 17.83 -5.55 7.03
CA GLU A 78 18.17 -6.72 7.85
C GLU A 78 19.13 -7.64 7.08
N LEU A 79 18.75 -8.06 5.87
CA LEU A 79 19.57 -8.94 5.03
C LEU A 79 20.91 -8.30 4.64
N LEU A 80 20.93 -6.98 4.42
CA LEU A 80 22.17 -6.28 4.11
C LEU A 80 23.10 -6.24 5.33
N GLN A 81 22.53 -6.00 6.50
CA GLN A 81 23.25 -5.98 7.76
C GLN A 81 23.83 -7.36 8.10
N GLU A 82 23.07 -8.43 7.82
CA GLU A 82 23.53 -9.82 7.94
C GLU A 82 24.70 -10.08 7.00
N ALA A 83 24.55 -9.79 5.70
CA ALA A 83 25.61 -10.02 4.71
C ALA A 83 26.93 -9.29 5.06
N ILE A 84 26.84 -8.03 5.51
CA ILE A 84 28.01 -7.25 5.92
C ILE A 84 28.67 -7.83 7.19
N THR A 85 27.87 -8.35 8.12
CA THR A 85 28.38 -8.95 9.35
C THR A 85 29.10 -10.27 9.06
N THR A 86 28.51 -11.14 8.24
CA THR A 86 29.13 -12.41 7.82
C THR A 86 30.46 -12.19 7.12
N GLU A 87 30.55 -11.23 6.18
CA GLU A 87 31.82 -10.89 5.53
C GLU A 87 32.90 -10.36 6.50
N GLN A 88 32.49 -9.69 7.58
CA GLN A 88 33.42 -9.20 8.58
C GLN A 88 33.90 -10.33 9.48
N GLU A 89 33.03 -11.24 9.89
CA GLU A 89 33.39 -12.41 10.70
C GLU A 89 34.37 -13.32 9.96
N GLU A 90 34.14 -13.59 8.67
CA GLU A 90 35.07 -14.37 7.83
C GLU A 90 36.45 -13.72 7.68
N LYS A 91 36.54 -12.39 7.74
CA LYS A 91 37.80 -11.64 7.65
C LYS A 91 38.52 -11.48 9.00
N ASN A 92 37.84 -11.68 10.12
CA ASN A 92 38.36 -11.36 11.46
C ASN A 92 38.88 -12.58 12.24
N ASP A 93 39.20 -13.68 11.56
CA ASP A 93 39.95 -14.82 12.13
C ASP A 93 41.38 -14.45 12.63
N GLN A 94 41.73 -13.15 12.64
CA GLN A 94 42.92 -12.58 13.25
C GLN A 94 42.59 -11.44 14.25
N GLY A 95 41.93 -11.81 15.35
CA GLY A 95 41.96 -11.04 16.61
C GLY A 95 40.88 -9.96 16.82
N PRO A 96 40.65 -9.53 18.08
CA PRO A 96 39.43 -8.83 18.46
C PRO A 96 39.53 -7.33 18.17
N LYS A 97 38.99 -6.91 17.03
CA LYS A 97 38.53 -5.52 16.84
C LYS A 97 37.06 -5.53 16.47
N THR A 98 36.21 -5.51 17.49
CA THR A 98 34.76 -5.26 17.36
C THR A 98 34.53 -3.82 16.89
N ARG A 99 34.64 -3.57 15.58
CA ARG A 99 34.12 -2.33 14.99
C ARG A 99 32.60 -2.43 15.02
N LYS A 100 31.95 -1.52 15.74
CA LYS A 100 30.48 -1.40 15.70
C LYS A 100 30.04 -1.18 14.26
N VAL A 101 29.33 -2.14 13.68
CA VAL A 101 28.81 -2.01 12.32
C VAL A 101 27.75 -0.90 12.35
N LYS A 102 27.92 0.12 11.52
CA LYS A 102 26.95 1.21 11.42
C LYS A 102 25.68 0.66 10.77
N PRO A 103 24.49 1.10 11.21
CA PRO A 103 23.24 0.70 10.55
C PRO A 103 23.30 1.13 9.08
N VAL A 104 23.17 0.16 8.18
CA VAL A 104 23.18 0.41 6.72
C VAL A 104 21.75 0.37 6.21
N ARG A 105 21.40 1.38 5.39
CA ARG A 105 20.12 1.39 4.67
C ARG A 105 20.32 0.81 3.29
N ALA A 106 19.56 -0.23 2.95
CA ALA A 106 19.53 -0.84 1.64
C ALA A 106 18.99 0.13 0.58
N THR A 107 19.61 0.10 -0.58
CA THR A 107 19.34 0.91 -1.77
C THR A 107 19.55 0.05 -3.02
N SER A 108 19.24 0.60 -4.19
CA SER A 108 19.40 -0.09 -5.47
C SER A 108 20.83 -0.54 -5.78
N THR A 109 21.86 0.09 -5.18
CA THR A 109 23.25 -0.29 -5.39
C THR A 109 23.61 -1.63 -4.75
N HIS A 110 22.77 -2.14 -3.84
CA HIS A 110 22.98 -3.41 -3.15
C HIS A 110 22.31 -4.60 -3.82
N ALA A 111 21.79 -4.44 -5.05
CA ALA A 111 21.08 -5.49 -5.78
C ALA A 111 21.91 -6.74 -6.09
N LEU A 112 23.25 -6.66 -6.04
CA LEU A 112 24.15 -7.81 -6.19
C LEU A 112 24.39 -8.58 -4.89
N ILE A 113 24.09 -7.97 -3.74
CA ILE A 113 24.31 -8.55 -2.40
C ILE A 113 22.98 -9.09 -1.86
N LEU A 114 21.90 -8.37 -2.12
CA LEU A 114 20.57 -8.71 -1.63
C LEU A 114 19.83 -9.63 -2.61
N PRO A 115 18.97 -10.52 -2.11
CA PRO A 115 18.12 -11.33 -2.96
C PRO A 115 17.14 -10.45 -3.73
N THR A 116 16.84 -10.83 -4.97
CA THR A 116 15.88 -10.12 -5.82
C THR A 116 14.47 -10.12 -5.25
N LYS A 117 14.12 -11.19 -4.52
CA LYS A 117 12.83 -11.42 -3.85
C LYS A 117 12.98 -11.32 -2.35
N LEU A 118 12.02 -10.69 -1.69
CA LEU A 118 11.95 -10.50 -0.26
C LEU A 118 10.59 -10.98 0.23
N THR A 119 10.57 -11.91 1.17
CA THR A 119 9.33 -12.31 1.84
C THR A 119 9.18 -11.47 3.11
N VAL A 120 8.03 -10.82 3.24
CA VAL A 120 7.68 -9.96 4.37
C VAL A 120 6.39 -10.45 5.01
N ASP A 121 6.26 -10.24 6.32
CA ASP A 121 5.02 -10.46 7.05
C ASP A 121 4.45 -9.11 7.48
N ILE A 122 3.18 -8.88 7.19
CA ILE A 122 2.49 -7.63 7.54
C ILE A 122 1.17 -8.00 8.21
N ASP A 123 1.09 -7.71 9.50
CA ASP A 123 -0.10 -7.99 10.33
C ASP A 123 -0.56 -9.46 10.21
N GLY A 124 0.38 -10.41 10.07
CA GLY A 124 0.11 -11.84 9.92
C GLY A 124 -0.14 -12.31 8.48
N HIS A 125 -0.06 -11.42 7.50
CA HIS A 125 -0.12 -11.74 6.07
C HIS A 125 1.29 -11.84 5.49
N GLN A 126 1.70 -13.03 5.07
CA GLN A 126 2.99 -13.24 4.42
C GLN A 126 2.86 -12.98 2.92
N CYS A 127 3.69 -12.10 2.38
CA CYS A 127 3.74 -11.84 0.95
C CYS A 127 5.18 -11.69 0.44
N THR A 128 5.40 -12.08 -0.82
CA THR A 128 6.68 -11.89 -1.50
C THR A 128 6.65 -10.63 -2.35
N MET A 129 7.67 -9.81 -2.18
CA MET A 129 7.89 -8.55 -2.88
C MET A 129 9.25 -8.55 -3.56
N LEU A 130 9.44 -7.71 -4.57
CA LEU A 130 10.77 -7.52 -5.15
C LEU A 130 11.54 -6.41 -4.47
N LEU A 131 12.87 -6.57 -4.45
CA LEU A 131 13.82 -5.52 -4.08
C LEU A 131 13.73 -4.32 -5.04
N GLU A 132 13.31 -4.55 -6.29
CA GLU A 132 13.09 -3.47 -7.25
C GLU A 132 12.10 -2.43 -6.71
N GLY A 133 12.44 -1.15 -6.87
CA GLY A 133 11.69 -0.05 -6.26
C GLY A 133 12.06 0.25 -4.80
N ILE A 134 13.14 -0.36 -4.26
CA ILE A 134 13.67 0.00 -2.93
C ILE A 134 13.95 1.50 -2.84
N GLY A 135 13.57 2.12 -1.72
CA GLY A 135 13.66 3.57 -1.52
C GLY A 135 12.62 4.40 -2.29
N THR A 136 11.75 3.79 -3.09
CA THR A 136 10.63 4.46 -3.76
C THR A 136 9.29 3.96 -3.22
N MET A 137 8.21 4.65 -3.63
CA MET A 137 6.83 4.24 -3.33
C MET A 137 6.31 3.19 -4.32
N THR A 138 7.11 2.68 -5.25
CA THR A 138 6.68 1.64 -6.19
C THR A 138 6.86 0.28 -5.53
N ILE A 139 5.81 -0.54 -5.55
CA ILE A 139 5.84 -1.90 -4.99
C ILE A 139 5.65 -2.91 -6.11
N TRP A 140 6.50 -3.92 -6.15
CA TRP A 140 6.25 -5.13 -6.94
C TRP A 140 5.84 -6.24 -6.00
N LEU A 141 4.56 -6.61 -6.05
CA LEU A 141 3.97 -7.63 -5.19
C LEU A 141 3.68 -8.89 -5.99
N GLU A 142 3.92 -10.05 -5.40
CA GLU A 142 3.60 -11.33 -6.02
C GLU A 142 2.10 -11.39 -6.36
N PHE A 143 1.82 -11.81 -7.59
CA PHE A 143 0.48 -11.85 -8.13
C PHE A 143 -0.23 -13.16 -7.77
N THR A 144 -0.78 -13.16 -6.56
CA THR A 144 -1.68 -14.21 -6.08
C THR A 144 -3.05 -13.61 -5.76
N GLU A 145 -4.10 -14.43 -5.86
CA GLU A 145 -5.45 -14.00 -5.50
C GLU A 145 -5.51 -13.54 -4.03
N ASP A 146 -4.82 -14.25 -3.15
CA ASP A 146 -4.73 -13.95 -1.72
C ASP A 146 -4.11 -12.57 -1.45
N ASN A 147 -2.95 -12.27 -2.05
CA ASN A 147 -2.31 -10.95 -1.92
C ASN A 147 -3.19 -9.81 -2.44
N MET A 148 -3.87 -10.03 -3.57
CA MET A 148 -4.72 -8.99 -4.16
C MET A 148 -5.97 -8.74 -3.31
N ASN A 149 -6.60 -9.79 -2.79
CA ASN A 149 -7.78 -9.67 -1.93
C ASN A 149 -7.42 -9.05 -0.58
N TRP A 150 -6.36 -9.52 0.08
CA TRP A 150 -5.87 -8.92 1.32
C TRP A 150 -5.57 -7.43 1.14
N PHE A 151 -4.83 -7.05 0.09
CA PHE A 151 -4.49 -5.66 -0.15
C PHE A 151 -5.74 -4.80 -0.41
N ARG A 152 -6.71 -5.32 -1.17
CA ARG A 152 -7.99 -4.66 -1.40
C ARG A 152 -8.76 -4.43 -0.11
N ASP A 153 -8.86 -5.45 0.74
CA ASP A 153 -9.62 -5.39 1.98
C ASP A 153 -9.02 -4.36 2.95
N GLN A 154 -7.70 -4.30 3.03
CA GLN A 154 -7.01 -3.29 3.84
C GLN A 154 -7.24 -1.86 3.31
N VAL A 155 -7.14 -1.66 1.99
CA VAL A 155 -7.39 -0.35 1.36
C VAL A 155 -8.85 0.11 1.55
N CYS A 156 -9.83 -0.78 1.35
CA CYS A 156 -11.24 -0.46 1.55
C CYS A 156 -11.62 -0.28 3.02
N GLY A 157 -11.05 -1.09 3.92
CA GLY A 157 -11.26 -0.97 5.37
C GLY A 157 -10.84 0.39 5.91
N GLU A 158 -9.73 0.94 5.41
CA GLU A 158 -9.21 2.24 5.84
C GLU A 158 -9.97 3.45 5.26
N GLU A 159 -10.57 3.35 4.07
CA GLU A 159 -11.44 4.41 3.52
C GLU A 159 -12.74 4.57 4.33
N THR A 160 -13.15 3.55 5.08
CA THR A 160 -14.37 3.54 5.89
C THR A 160 -14.17 4.23 7.24
N LYS A 161 -13.69 5.48 7.25
CA LYS A 161 -13.69 6.29 8.50
C LYS A 161 -15.13 6.46 8.99
N PRO A 162 -15.41 6.26 10.30
CA PRO A 162 -16.76 6.34 10.83
C PRO A 162 -17.38 7.69 10.51
N ARG A 163 -18.57 7.65 9.91
CA ARG A 163 -19.40 8.83 9.61
C ARG A 163 -19.54 9.62 10.92
N ARG A 164 -18.82 10.73 11.05
CA ARG A 164 -18.95 11.66 12.18
C ARG A 164 -20.43 12.00 12.27
N LYS A 165 -21.14 11.53 13.31
CA LYS A 165 -22.53 11.91 13.56
C LYS A 165 -22.58 13.43 13.52
N ARG A 166 -23.29 14.00 12.54
CA ARG A 166 -23.53 15.44 12.45
C ARG A 166 -24.23 15.80 13.77
N LYS A 167 -23.50 16.39 14.72
CA LYS A 167 -24.16 17.14 15.80
C LYS A 167 -24.97 18.21 15.09
N ALA A 168 -26.29 18.10 15.14
CA ALA A 168 -27.18 19.14 14.69
C ALA A 168 -26.79 20.42 15.45
N ARG A 169 -26.22 21.40 14.73
CA ARG A 169 -26.16 22.77 15.24
C ARG A 169 -27.60 23.26 15.20
N ALA A 170 -28.30 23.17 16.33
CA ALA A 170 -29.46 24.01 16.58
C ALA A 170 -28.98 25.45 16.45
N ALA A 171 -29.63 26.17 15.53
CA ALA A 171 -29.30 27.51 15.16
C ALA A 171 -29.48 28.44 16.36
N ALA A 172 -28.46 29.27 16.61
CA ALA A 172 -28.67 30.56 17.23
C ALA A 172 -29.45 31.42 16.23
N ARG A 173 -30.76 31.45 16.38
CA ARG A 173 -31.60 32.56 15.91
C ARG A 173 -32.51 32.86 17.09
N GLY A 174 -32.23 33.95 17.78
CA GLY A 174 -33.05 34.41 18.89
C GLY A 174 -34.44 34.76 18.36
N GLU A 175 -35.44 34.16 18.98
CA GLU A 175 -36.83 34.58 18.98
C GLU A 175 -37.41 34.10 20.33
N ASN A 176 -38.17 34.97 20.98
CA ASN A 176 -38.67 34.88 22.36
C ASN A 176 -39.46 33.58 22.65
N PRO A 177 -39.46 33.10 23.91
CA PRO A 177 -40.44 32.13 24.36
C PRO A 177 -41.70 32.89 24.81
N ALA A 178 -42.69 33.00 23.94
CA ALA A 178 -44.05 33.32 24.32
C ALA A 178 -45.00 32.61 23.36
N ASP A 179 -45.94 31.89 23.94
CA ASP A 179 -47.21 31.43 23.37
C ASP A 179 -47.15 30.23 22.40
N GLN A 180 -47.12 29.04 22.99
CA GLN A 180 -47.84 27.88 22.47
C GLN A 180 -49.25 27.91 23.08
N GLU A 181 -50.22 28.39 22.31
CA GLU A 181 -51.61 27.96 22.44
C GLU A 181 -51.91 27.03 21.26
N ASP A 182 -52.69 26.01 21.59
CA ASP A 182 -53.21 24.93 20.77
C ASP A 182 -53.86 25.43 19.48
N ASP A 183 -53.77 24.65 18.40
CA ASP A 183 -54.98 24.04 17.84
C ASP A 183 -54.64 22.98 16.78
N GLU A 184 -55.29 21.85 16.98
CA GLU A 184 -55.54 20.79 16.03
C GLU A 184 -56.21 21.37 14.78
N GLU A 185 -55.89 20.88 13.59
CA GLU A 185 -56.92 20.56 12.60
C GLU A 185 -56.37 19.62 11.52
N GLU A 186 -57.10 18.52 11.38
CA GLU A 186 -57.05 17.54 10.30
C GLU A 186 -57.35 18.23 8.96
N ASP A 187 -56.82 17.69 7.86
CA ASP A 187 -57.66 17.41 6.68
C ASP A 187 -56.89 16.59 5.63
N GLU A 188 -57.71 15.84 4.88
CA GLU A 188 -57.53 14.61 4.08
C GLU A 188 -56.45 14.58 2.99
#